data_AF-A0A535B7W8-F1
#
_entry.id   AF-A0A535B7W8-F1
#
_cell.length_a   1.000
_cell.length_b   1.000
_cell.length_c   1.000
_cell.angle_alpha   90.00
_cell.angle_beta   90.00
_cell.angle_gamma   90.00
#
_symmetry.space_group_name_H-M   'P 1'
#
loop_
_entity.id
_entity.type
_entity.pdbx_description
1 polymer ?
#
loop_
_entity_poly.entity_id
_entity_poly.type
_entity_poly.pdbx_seq_one_letter_code
_entity_poly.pdbx_strand_id
1 'polypeptide(L)'
;MFEEKIELKDFDKTPLEYKDLLGRVLTIQADCEIGGPHLYVKDILPSAPGKANQLIVARTAAEEMDHYRKIARLAGEIGIDVSFLLSTPNQERQLEAFRGIIKTWEDFAVFGFLIDRVGRYQLEEFLDCSYLPLQRGLPEIIKEEIGHIGFGTNQTGELAAKGGETKERVQRSLDYWYIKALDMFGRSDSQRSKQYCFWGLKRRSNSQAREEFIREV
;
A
#
# COMPACT_ATOMS: atom_id res chain seq x y z
N MET A 1 -2.92 21.81 15.76
CA MET A 1 -2.40 20.57 15.14
C MET A 1 -1.08 20.28 15.83
N PHE A 2 -0.72 19.01 16.03
CA PHE A 2 0.57 18.65 16.62
C PHE A 2 1.69 18.92 15.59
N GLU A 3 2.62 19.81 15.93
CA GLU A 3 3.66 20.30 15.01
C GLU A 3 5.07 19.82 15.36
N GLU A 4 5.22 19.15 16.52
CA GLU A 4 6.51 18.66 16.98
C GLU A 4 7.03 17.54 16.08
N LYS A 5 8.33 17.60 15.80
CA LYS A 5 9.06 16.57 15.05
C LYS A 5 9.78 15.66 16.03
N ILE A 6 9.44 14.38 15.99
CA ILE A 6 9.87 13.35 16.92
C ILE A 6 10.97 12.52 16.27
N GLU A 7 12.15 12.55 16.88
CA GLU A 7 13.23 11.60 16.59
C GLU A 7 13.06 10.31 17.40
N LEU A 8 13.72 9.23 16.95
CA LEU A 8 13.67 7.93 17.65
C LEU A 8 14.06 8.06 19.14
N LYS A 9 15.10 8.83 19.45
CA LYS A 9 15.58 9.07 20.84
C LYS A 9 14.55 9.76 21.75
N ASP A 10 13.55 10.41 21.17
CA ASP A 10 12.51 11.16 21.88
C ASP A 10 11.16 10.43 21.88
N PHE A 11 11.05 9.30 21.16
CA PHE A 11 9.82 8.51 21.06
C PHE A 11 9.26 8.11 22.44
N ASP A 12 10.12 7.70 23.37
CA ASP A 12 9.68 7.27 24.71
C ASP A 12 9.01 8.39 25.53
N LYS A 13 9.28 9.65 25.19
CA LYS A 13 8.69 10.83 25.85
C LYS A 13 7.30 11.18 25.31
N THR A 14 6.89 10.59 24.19
CA THR A 14 5.59 10.87 23.57
C THR A 14 4.44 10.25 24.36
N PRO A 15 3.22 10.83 24.27
CA PRO A 15 2.04 10.26 24.92
C PRO A 15 1.71 8.84 24.44
N LEU A 16 1.09 8.03 25.29
CA LEU A 16 0.72 6.64 24.96
C LEU A 16 -0.15 6.56 23.69
N GLU A 17 -1.11 7.48 23.53
CA GLU A 17 -1.95 7.54 22.34
C GLU A 17 -1.12 7.69 21.05
N TYR A 18 -0.08 8.51 21.07
CA TYR A 18 0.82 8.69 19.93
C TYR A 18 1.55 7.39 19.60
N LYS A 19 2.08 6.71 20.62
CA LYS A 19 2.79 5.43 20.48
C LYS A 19 1.89 4.36 19.87
N ASP A 20 0.65 4.24 20.37
CA ASP A 20 -0.34 3.27 19.87
C ASP A 20 -0.72 3.55 18.41
N LEU A 21 -0.93 4.82 18.07
CA LEU A 21 -1.28 5.24 16.71
C LEU A 21 -0.14 5.00 15.72
N LEU A 22 1.10 5.38 16.07
CA LEU A 22 2.27 5.14 15.22
C LEU A 22 2.54 3.64 15.06
N GLY A 23 2.50 2.87 16.16
CA GLY A 23 2.66 1.41 16.11
C GLY A 23 1.67 0.79 15.13
N ARG A 24 0.40 1.20 15.21
CA ARG A 24 -0.63 0.72 14.28
C ARG A 24 -0.39 1.14 12.82
N VAL A 25 0.09 2.36 12.59
CA VAL A 25 0.47 2.81 11.23
C VAL A 25 1.54 1.89 10.65
N LEU A 26 2.61 1.64 11.40
CA LEU A 26 3.71 0.79 10.94
C LEU A 26 3.28 -0.67 10.73
N THR A 27 2.44 -1.21 11.62
CA THR A 27 1.90 -2.57 11.44
C THR A 27 1.02 -2.68 10.20
N ILE A 28 0.12 -1.72 9.95
CA ILE A 28 -0.75 -1.75 8.76
C ILE A 28 0.08 -1.56 7.49
N GLN A 29 1.04 -0.64 7.49
CA GLN A 29 1.90 -0.42 6.35
C GLN A 29 2.68 -1.71 6.03
N ALA A 30 3.36 -2.30 7.02
CA ALA A 30 4.07 -3.57 6.84
C ALA A 30 3.16 -4.70 6.32
N ASP A 31 1.90 -4.76 6.78
CA ASP A 31 0.94 -5.77 6.31
C ASP A 31 0.59 -5.59 4.83
N CYS A 32 0.51 -4.34 4.36
CA CYS A 32 0.28 -4.04 2.96
C CYS A 32 1.49 -4.43 2.09
N GLU A 33 2.71 -4.02 2.49
CA GLU A 33 3.95 -4.29 1.72
C GLU A 33 4.14 -5.80 1.48
N ILE A 34 4.01 -6.63 2.52
CA ILE A 34 4.19 -8.09 2.37
C ILE A 34 2.92 -8.77 1.84
N GLY A 35 1.75 -8.19 2.09
CA GLY A 35 0.46 -8.70 1.64
C GLY A 35 0.35 -8.74 0.12
N GLY A 36 0.88 -7.73 -0.59
CA GLY A 36 0.90 -7.66 -2.05
C GLY A 36 1.53 -8.91 -2.68
N PRO A 37 2.81 -9.20 -2.44
CA PRO A 37 3.49 -10.39 -2.96
C PRO A 37 2.77 -11.70 -2.65
N HIS A 38 2.14 -11.83 -1.48
CA HIS A 38 1.35 -13.01 -1.11
C HIS A 38 0.07 -13.20 -1.94
N LEU A 39 -0.43 -12.17 -2.62
CA LEU A 39 -1.56 -12.28 -3.54
C LEU A 39 -1.16 -12.90 -4.88
N TYR A 40 -0.01 -12.52 -5.43
CA TYR A 40 0.28 -12.75 -6.86
C TYR A 40 1.53 -13.60 -7.15
N VAL A 41 2.53 -13.66 -6.26
CA VAL A 41 3.82 -14.30 -6.62
C VAL A 41 3.65 -15.76 -7.02
N LYS A 42 2.82 -16.52 -6.29
CA LYS A 42 2.63 -17.95 -6.56
C LYS A 42 2.03 -18.22 -7.93
N ASP A 43 1.01 -17.47 -8.32
CA ASP A 43 0.20 -17.76 -9.51
C ASP A 43 0.63 -16.92 -10.72
N ILE A 44 1.00 -15.64 -10.54
CA ILE A 44 1.31 -14.71 -11.63
C ILE A 44 2.76 -14.79 -12.09
N LEU A 45 3.74 -14.87 -11.18
CA LEU A 45 5.15 -14.92 -11.58
C LEU A 45 5.45 -16.05 -12.59
N PRO A 46 5.02 -17.32 -12.38
CA PRO A 46 5.28 -18.36 -13.36
C PRO A 46 4.45 -18.23 -14.63
N SER A 47 3.26 -17.61 -14.56
CA SER A 47 2.29 -17.53 -15.67
C SER A 47 2.34 -16.23 -16.48
N ALA A 48 3.18 -15.26 -16.09
CA ALA A 48 3.21 -13.96 -16.74
C ALA A 48 3.46 -14.08 -18.27
N PRO A 49 2.85 -13.22 -19.12
CA PRO A 49 2.75 -13.44 -20.57
C PRO A 49 4.07 -13.48 -21.37
N GLY A 50 5.21 -13.20 -20.74
CA GLY A 50 6.52 -13.20 -21.37
C GLY A 50 7.65 -13.00 -20.36
N LYS A 51 8.90 -13.23 -20.80
CA LYS A 51 10.08 -13.14 -19.90
C LYS A 51 10.33 -11.75 -19.35
N ALA A 52 10.05 -10.71 -20.13
CA ALA A 52 10.10 -9.34 -19.64
C ALA A 52 9.09 -9.12 -18.50
N ASN A 53 7.85 -9.59 -18.66
CA ASN A 53 6.82 -9.49 -17.63
C ASN A 53 7.15 -10.33 -16.39
N GLN A 54 7.69 -11.54 -16.56
CA GLN A 54 8.17 -12.36 -15.44
C GLN A 54 9.25 -11.62 -14.63
N LEU A 55 10.19 -10.95 -15.31
CA LEU A 55 11.22 -10.16 -14.65
C LEU A 55 10.64 -8.97 -13.88
N ILE A 56 9.65 -8.28 -14.44
CA ILE A 56 8.98 -7.17 -13.75
C ILE A 56 8.24 -7.66 -12.51
N VAL A 57 7.44 -8.72 -12.60
CA VAL A 57 6.73 -9.31 -11.44
C VAL A 57 7.71 -9.68 -10.32
N ALA A 58 8.86 -10.27 -10.68
CA ALA A 58 9.90 -10.63 -9.71
C ALA A 58 10.55 -9.40 -9.06
N ARG A 59 10.79 -8.33 -9.83
CA ARG A 59 11.35 -7.07 -9.32
C ARG A 59 10.39 -6.37 -8.38
N THR A 60 9.13 -6.21 -8.79
CA THR A 60 8.07 -5.64 -7.94
C THR A 60 7.98 -6.42 -6.63
N ALA A 61 7.90 -7.76 -6.68
CA ALA A 61 7.87 -8.56 -5.45
C ALA A 61 9.10 -8.38 -4.55
N ALA A 62 10.29 -8.23 -5.14
CA ALA A 62 11.52 -7.99 -4.37
C ALA A 62 11.53 -6.60 -3.72
N GLU A 63 11.07 -5.57 -4.43
CA GLU A 63 10.93 -4.20 -3.93
C GLU A 63 9.93 -4.14 -2.77
N GLU A 64 8.76 -4.75 -2.93
CA GLU A 64 7.72 -4.87 -1.89
C GLU A 64 8.21 -5.59 -0.62
N MET A 65 8.97 -6.68 -0.80
CA MET A 65 9.61 -7.38 0.33
C MET A 65 10.67 -6.49 1.01
N ASP A 66 11.36 -5.63 0.27
CA ASP A 66 12.30 -4.67 0.84
C ASP A 66 11.57 -3.51 1.54
N HIS A 67 10.43 -3.05 1.02
CA HIS A 67 9.54 -2.10 1.70
C HIS A 67 9.10 -2.67 3.05
N TYR A 68 8.61 -3.92 3.07
CA TYR A 68 8.29 -4.62 4.31
C TYR A 68 9.49 -4.62 5.28
N ARG A 69 10.69 -5.00 4.81
CA ARG A 69 11.90 -5.03 5.64
C ARG A 69 12.23 -3.64 6.22
N LYS A 70 12.10 -2.57 5.43
CA LYS A 70 12.32 -1.17 5.85
C LYS A 70 11.30 -0.76 6.94
N ILE A 71 10.01 -1.02 6.72
CA ILE A 71 8.94 -0.68 7.69
C ILE A 71 9.02 -1.54 8.96
N ALA A 72 9.28 -2.85 8.83
CA ALA A 72 9.43 -3.76 9.95
C ALA A 72 10.61 -3.38 10.85
N ARG A 73 11.71 -2.88 10.26
CA ARG A 73 12.82 -2.32 11.03
C ARG A 73 12.38 -1.12 11.87
N LEU A 74 11.65 -0.17 11.28
CA LEU A 74 11.15 1.01 12.01
C LEU A 74 10.18 0.61 13.14
N ALA A 75 9.32 -0.37 12.90
CA ALA A 75 8.43 -0.92 13.93
C ALA A 75 9.24 -1.53 15.08
N GLY A 76 10.28 -2.31 14.77
CA GLY A 76 11.17 -2.92 15.77
C GLY A 76 11.95 -1.89 16.58
N GLU A 77 12.37 -0.78 15.98
CA GLU A 77 13.06 0.33 16.69
C GLU A 77 12.19 0.99 17.76
N ILE A 78 10.85 0.91 17.65
CA ILE A 78 9.89 1.37 18.66
C ILE A 78 9.27 0.22 19.49
N GLY A 79 9.83 -0.98 19.41
CA GLY A 79 9.40 -2.14 20.21
C GLY A 79 8.16 -2.88 19.69
N ILE A 80 7.76 -2.68 18.44
CA ILE A 80 6.63 -3.38 17.80
C ILE A 80 7.16 -4.52 16.92
N ASP A 81 6.82 -5.76 17.27
CA ASP A 81 7.08 -6.92 16.42
C ASP A 81 5.99 -7.09 15.36
N VAL A 82 6.41 -7.13 14.10
CA VAL A 82 5.53 -7.37 12.93
C VAL A 82 5.89 -8.64 12.16
N SER A 83 6.81 -9.46 12.68
CA SER A 83 7.30 -10.68 12.01
C SER A 83 6.21 -11.70 11.71
N PHE A 84 5.13 -11.72 12.50
CA PHE A 84 3.95 -12.56 12.29
C PHE A 84 3.27 -12.32 10.92
N LEU A 85 3.46 -11.14 10.31
CA LEU A 85 2.87 -10.79 9.00
C LEU A 85 3.43 -11.64 7.85
N LEU A 86 4.63 -12.20 8.01
CA LEU A 86 5.27 -13.10 7.04
C LEU A 86 4.49 -14.41 6.86
N SER A 87 3.85 -14.89 7.92
CA SER A 87 3.07 -16.13 7.91
C SER A 87 1.56 -15.90 8.00
N THR A 88 1.11 -14.65 8.07
CA THR A 88 -0.31 -14.30 8.15
C THR A 88 -1.04 -14.73 6.87
N PRO A 89 -2.07 -15.59 6.96
CA PRO A 89 -2.88 -15.96 5.80
C PRO A 89 -3.59 -14.74 5.20
N ASN A 90 -3.78 -14.74 3.87
CA ASN A 90 -4.44 -13.62 3.19
C ASN A 90 -5.80 -13.28 3.84
N GLN A 91 -6.59 -14.28 4.22
CA GLN A 91 -7.93 -14.10 4.81
C GLN A 91 -7.91 -13.32 6.14
N GLU A 92 -6.77 -13.28 6.83
CA GLU A 92 -6.57 -12.61 8.12
C GLU A 92 -5.92 -11.22 7.99
N ARG A 93 -5.59 -10.78 6.77
CA ARG A 93 -4.99 -9.45 6.51
C ARG A 93 -5.89 -8.31 6.99
N GLN A 94 -5.28 -7.19 7.38
CA GLN A 94 -5.97 -6.04 7.94
C GLN A 94 -6.93 -5.40 6.94
N LEU A 95 -6.49 -5.23 5.69
CA LEU A 95 -7.29 -4.62 4.63
C LEU A 95 -7.88 -5.67 3.70
N GLU A 96 -9.15 -5.49 3.35
CA GLU A 96 -9.91 -6.46 2.54
C GLU A 96 -9.29 -6.69 1.15
N ALA A 97 -8.62 -5.68 0.57
CA ALA A 97 -7.92 -5.79 -0.71
C ALA A 97 -6.89 -6.93 -0.72
N PHE A 98 -6.30 -7.27 0.43
CA PHE A 98 -5.29 -8.31 0.56
C PHE A 98 -5.86 -9.67 1.03
N ARG A 99 -7.19 -9.81 1.14
CA ARG A 99 -7.83 -11.07 1.60
C ARG A 99 -8.08 -12.11 0.50
N GLY A 100 -7.71 -11.79 -0.74
CA GLY A 100 -7.91 -12.63 -1.91
C GLY A 100 -6.64 -13.34 -2.38
N ILE A 101 -6.64 -13.66 -3.67
CA ILE A 101 -5.49 -14.13 -4.46
C ILE A 101 -5.66 -13.56 -5.88
N ILE A 102 -4.54 -13.30 -6.56
CA ILE A 102 -4.52 -12.78 -7.93
C ILE A 102 -4.04 -13.91 -8.84
N LYS A 103 -4.91 -14.32 -9.77
CA LYS A 103 -4.67 -15.48 -10.66
C LYS A 103 -4.65 -15.14 -12.14
N THR A 104 -5.09 -13.94 -12.50
CA THR A 104 -5.16 -13.50 -13.90
C THR A 104 -4.21 -12.34 -14.13
N TRP A 105 -3.73 -12.22 -15.37
CA TRP A 105 -2.86 -11.12 -15.74
C TRP A 105 -3.60 -9.78 -15.73
N GLU A 106 -4.89 -9.80 -16.07
CA GLU A 106 -5.78 -8.65 -15.99
C GLU A 106 -5.92 -8.14 -14.55
N ASP A 107 -6.12 -9.04 -13.57
CA ASP A 107 -6.17 -8.66 -12.16
C ASP A 107 -4.84 -8.10 -11.67
N PHE A 108 -3.71 -8.69 -12.07
CA PHE A 108 -2.38 -8.18 -11.69
C PHE A 108 -2.12 -6.77 -12.27
N ALA A 109 -2.48 -6.54 -13.54
CA ALA A 109 -2.34 -5.24 -14.17
C ALA A 109 -3.23 -4.18 -13.50
N VAL A 110 -4.50 -4.51 -13.25
CA VAL A 110 -5.45 -3.61 -12.58
C VAL A 110 -5.08 -3.37 -11.12
N PHE A 111 -4.53 -4.37 -10.43
CA PHE A 111 -4.01 -4.23 -9.08
C PHE A 111 -2.93 -3.15 -9.03
N GLY A 112 -1.93 -3.19 -9.93
CA GLY A 112 -0.93 -2.11 -9.99
C GLY A 112 -1.50 -0.76 -10.43
N PHE A 113 -2.50 -0.74 -11.30
CA PHE A 113 -3.16 0.49 -11.73
C PHE A 113 -3.92 1.21 -10.60
N LEU A 114 -4.62 0.44 -9.74
CA LEU A 114 -5.49 0.97 -8.68
C LEU A 114 -4.91 0.82 -7.26
N ILE A 115 -4.53 -0.39 -6.85
CA ILE A 115 -4.18 -0.72 -5.47
C ILE A 115 -2.81 -0.16 -5.09
N ASP A 116 -1.78 -0.36 -5.91
CA ASP A 116 -0.44 0.25 -5.68
C ASP A 116 -0.56 1.79 -5.68
N ARG A 117 -1.46 2.33 -6.52
CA ARG A 117 -1.75 3.78 -6.52
C ARG A 117 -2.36 4.24 -5.21
N VAL A 118 -3.26 3.47 -4.60
CA VAL A 118 -3.72 3.74 -3.22
C VAL A 118 -2.56 3.61 -2.23
N GLY A 119 -1.66 2.64 -2.41
CA GLY A 119 -0.41 2.50 -1.64
C GLY A 119 0.42 3.79 -1.63
N ARG A 120 0.67 4.37 -2.82
CA ARG A 120 1.30 5.69 -2.95
C ARG A 120 0.56 6.77 -2.17
N TYR A 121 -0.77 6.88 -2.30
CA TYR A 121 -1.53 7.87 -1.53
C TYR A 121 -1.33 7.70 -0.02
N GLN A 122 -1.35 6.46 0.48
CA GLN A 122 -1.14 6.19 1.90
C GLN A 122 0.27 6.58 2.35
N LEU A 123 1.30 6.24 1.57
CA LEU A 123 2.68 6.63 1.84
C LEU A 123 2.86 8.15 1.84
N GLU A 124 2.21 8.85 0.90
CA GLU A 124 2.22 10.31 0.82
C GLU A 124 1.58 11.00 2.04
N GLU A 125 0.64 10.34 2.73
CA GLU A 125 0.11 10.88 3.98
C GLU A 125 1.17 11.01 5.07
N PHE A 126 2.22 10.19 4.99
CA PHE A 126 3.32 10.15 5.94
C PHE A 126 4.50 11.03 5.53
N LEU A 127 4.50 11.60 4.32
CA LEU A 127 5.44 12.66 3.96
C LEU A 127 5.23 13.83 4.90
N ASP A 128 6.32 14.40 5.45
CA ASP A 128 6.26 15.45 6.46
C ASP A 128 5.51 15.08 7.76
N CYS A 129 5.32 13.80 8.07
CA CYS A 129 4.69 13.41 9.34
C CYS A 129 5.54 13.84 10.57
N SER A 130 4.94 13.75 11.76
CA SER A 130 5.60 14.07 13.03
C SER A 130 6.75 13.12 13.37
N TYR A 131 6.75 11.86 12.91
CA TYR A 131 7.81 10.89 13.19
C TYR A 131 8.91 10.92 12.12
N LEU A 132 10.05 11.54 12.45
CA LEU A 132 11.14 11.77 11.50
C LEU A 132 11.75 10.47 10.89
N PRO A 133 11.92 9.37 11.65
CA PRO A 133 12.44 8.13 11.07
C PRO A 133 11.58 7.56 9.93
N LEU A 134 10.24 7.61 10.06
CA LEU A 134 9.34 7.13 9.01
C LEU A 134 9.48 7.97 7.75
N GLN A 135 9.33 9.29 7.83
CA GLN A 135 9.37 10.14 6.63
C GLN A 135 10.70 10.07 5.87
N ARG A 136 11.83 9.79 6.55
CA ARG A 136 13.14 9.68 5.90
C ARG A 136 13.25 8.49 4.93
N GLY A 137 12.50 7.42 5.17
CA GLY A 137 12.51 6.22 4.32
C GLY A 137 11.55 6.29 3.13
N LEU A 138 10.52 7.13 3.19
CA LEU A 138 9.45 7.15 2.20
C LEU A 138 9.86 7.58 0.78
N PRO A 139 10.78 8.55 0.57
CA PRO A 139 11.09 8.99 -0.79
C PRO A 139 11.63 7.89 -1.71
N GLU A 140 12.37 6.92 -1.16
CA GLU A 140 12.86 5.77 -1.90
C GLU A 140 11.72 4.82 -2.26
N ILE A 141 10.92 4.43 -1.26
CA ILE A 141 9.73 3.56 -1.43
C ILE A 141 8.77 4.15 -2.47
N ILE A 142 8.40 5.42 -2.33
CA ILE A 142 7.47 6.10 -3.25
C ILE A 142 8.02 6.12 -4.69
N LYS A 143 9.34 6.25 -4.87
CA LYS A 143 9.95 6.21 -6.19
C LYS A 143 9.80 4.82 -6.84
N GLU A 144 9.94 3.76 -6.05
CA GLU A 144 9.75 2.36 -6.48
C GLU A 144 8.26 2.12 -6.83
N GLU A 145 7.34 2.54 -5.97
CA GLU A 145 5.87 2.46 -6.16
C GLU A 145 5.38 3.14 -7.44
N ILE A 146 5.94 4.30 -7.80
CA ILE A 146 5.61 4.99 -9.06
C ILE A 146 5.91 4.08 -10.27
N GLY A 147 6.96 3.26 -10.17
CA GLY A 147 7.29 2.25 -11.19
C GLY A 147 6.22 1.17 -11.30
N HIS A 148 5.72 0.66 -10.17
CA HIS A 148 4.68 -0.37 -10.13
C HIS A 148 3.37 0.16 -10.72
N ILE A 149 2.96 1.37 -10.30
CA ILE A 149 1.79 2.08 -10.82
C ILE A 149 1.91 2.31 -12.33
N GLY A 150 3.09 2.76 -12.79
CA GLY A 150 3.35 2.98 -14.21
C GLY A 150 3.21 1.69 -15.03
N PHE A 151 3.76 0.58 -14.53
CA PHE A 151 3.60 -0.73 -15.16
C PHE A 151 2.15 -1.18 -15.21
N GLY A 152 1.43 -1.14 -14.08
CA GLY A 152 0.02 -1.52 -14.00
C GLY A 152 -0.87 -0.68 -14.92
N THR A 153 -0.63 0.64 -14.98
CA THR A 153 -1.33 1.57 -15.87
C THR A 153 -1.14 1.19 -17.34
N ASN A 154 0.11 1.01 -17.76
CA ASN A 154 0.43 0.66 -19.15
C ASN A 154 -0.16 -0.69 -19.53
N GLN A 155 0.03 -1.72 -18.68
CA GLN A 155 -0.51 -3.05 -18.93
C GLN A 155 -2.03 -3.06 -19.01
N THR A 156 -2.71 -2.33 -18.12
CA THR A 156 -4.18 -2.22 -18.12
C THR A 156 -4.66 -1.56 -19.42
N GLY A 157 -4.02 -0.46 -19.83
CA GLY A 157 -4.34 0.24 -21.08
C GLY A 157 -4.12 -0.62 -22.33
N GLU A 158 -3.00 -1.33 -22.41
CA GLU A 158 -2.70 -2.25 -23.52
C GLU A 158 -3.72 -3.39 -23.62
N LEU A 159 -4.10 -4.00 -22.50
CA LEU A 159 -5.10 -5.06 -22.47
C LEU A 159 -6.48 -4.53 -22.89
N ALA A 160 -6.87 -3.36 -22.40
CA ALA A 160 -8.13 -2.73 -22.79
C ALA A 160 -8.16 -2.38 -24.29
N ALA A 161 -7.04 -1.91 -24.84
CA ALA A 161 -6.91 -1.52 -26.24
C ALA A 161 -7.03 -2.70 -27.23
N LYS A 162 -6.74 -3.94 -26.79
CA LYS A 162 -6.96 -5.15 -27.61
C LYS A 162 -8.44 -5.38 -27.96
N GLY A 163 -9.37 -4.82 -27.20
CA GLY A 163 -10.81 -4.95 -27.43
C GLY A 163 -11.34 -6.37 -27.17
N GLY A 164 -12.57 -6.62 -27.61
CA GLY A 164 -13.25 -7.90 -27.49
C GLY A 164 -13.26 -8.45 -26.05
N GLU A 165 -13.09 -9.76 -25.93
CA GLU A 165 -13.10 -10.46 -24.65
C GLU A 165 -12.02 -9.97 -23.67
N THR A 166 -10.86 -9.52 -24.17
CA THR A 166 -9.78 -9.02 -23.29
C THR A 166 -10.20 -7.74 -22.59
N LYS A 167 -10.84 -6.82 -23.32
CA LYS A 167 -11.40 -5.59 -22.72
C LYS A 167 -12.46 -5.91 -21.68
N GLU A 168 -13.32 -6.90 -21.93
CA GLU A 168 -14.33 -7.33 -20.96
C GLU A 168 -13.73 -7.94 -19.69
N ARG A 169 -12.63 -8.70 -19.82
CA ARG A 169 -11.87 -9.20 -18.65
C ARG A 169 -11.27 -8.07 -17.82
N VAL A 170 -10.64 -7.09 -18.47
CA VAL A 170 -10.13 -5.90 -17.79
C VAL A 170 -11.24 -5.13 -17.09
N GLN A 171 -12.40 -4.95 -17.74
CA GLN A 171 -13.54 -4.27 -17.10
C GLN A 171 -14.00 -5.00 -15.84
N ARG A 172 -14.10 -6.34 -15.86
CA ARG A 172 -14.45 -7.12 -14.66
C ARG A 172 -13.42 -6.96 -13.54
N SER A 173 -12.14 -6.92 -13.86
CA SER A 173 -11.08 -6.65 -12.88
C SER A 173 -11.20 -5.23 -12.31
N LEU A 174 -11.46 -4.22 -13.15
CA LEU A 174 -11.70 -2.84 -12.70
C LEU A 174 -12.89 -2.76 -11.74
N ASP A 175 -14.03 -3.35 -12.10
CA ASP A 175 -15.24 -3.35 -11.27
C ASP A 175 -14.98 -3.98 -9.89
N TYR A 176 -14.17 -5.05 -9.85
CA TYR A 176 -13.80 -5.74 -8.62
C TYR A 176 -12.82 -4.95 -7.75
N TRP A 177 -11.75 -4.40 -8.34
CA TRP A 177 -10.68 -3.74 -7.60
C TRP A 177 -10.99 -2.28 -7.24
N TYR A 178 -11.82 -1.58 -8.03
CA TYR A 178 -12.11 -0.16 -7.79
C TYR A 178 -12.79 0.07 -6.45
N ILE A 179 -13.80 -0.73 -6.10
CA ILE A 179 -14.48 -0.59 -4.80
C ILE A 179 -13.52 -0.89 -3.64
N LYS A 180 -12.66 -1.90 -3.79
CA LYS A 180 -11.63 -2.23 -2.78
C LYS A 180 -10.59 -1.11 -2.62
N ALA A 181 -10.19 -0.48 -3.72
CA ALA A 181 -9.32 0.70 -3.70
C ALA A 181 -9.95 1.85 -2.91
N LEU A 182 -11.26 2.12 -3.11
CA LEU A 182 -11.98 3.14 -2.35
C LEU A 182 -12.09 2.79 -0.86
N ASP A 183 -12.32 1.53 -0.52
CA ASP A 183 -12.45 1.05 0.86
C ASP A 183 -11.12 1.08 1.63
N MET A 184 -9.98 0.95 0.95
CA MET A 184 -8.65 1.04 1.56
C MET A 184 -8.37 2.41 2.22
N PHE A 185 -9.00 3.49 1.75
CA PHE A 185 -8.91 4.79 2.43
C PHE A 185 -9.64 4.80 3.78
N GLY A 186 -10.58 3.88 3.99
CA GLY A 186 -11.39 3.77 5.20
C GLY A 186 -12.55 4.77 5.25
N ARG A 187 -13.30 4.70 6.35
CA ARG A 187 -14.52 5.50 6.54
C ARG A 187 -14.22 7.00 6.65
N SER A 188 -15.09 7.83 6.08
CA SER A 188 -14.99 9.30 6.16
C SER A 188 -15.16 9.84 7.58
N ASP A 189 -15.99 9.19 8.39
CA ASP A 189 -16.31 9.58 9.76
C ASP A 189 -15.35 8.99 10.82
N SER A 190 -14.22 8.43 10.37
CA SER A 190 -13.24 7.77 11.23
C SER A 190 -12.65 8.72 12.27
N GLN A 191 -12.93 8.45 13.55
CA GLN A 191 -12.31 9.17 14.67
C GLN A 191 -10.79 8.95 14.69
N ARG A 192 -10.33 7.77 14.29
CA ARG A 192 -8.89 7.46 14.19
C ARG A 192 -8.19 8.29 13.12
N SER A 193 -8.86 8.54 11.98
CA SER A 193 -8.33 9.45 10.96
C SER A 193 -8.11 10.85 11.53
N LYS A 194 -9.08 11.35 12.33
CA LYS A 194 -8.93 12.64 13.04
C LYS A 194 -7.79 12.63 14.04
N GLN A 195 -7.59 11.54 14.78
CA GLN A 195 -6.46 11.39 15.72
C GLN A 195 -5.12 11.36 14.97
N TYR A 196 -5.01 10.64 13.85
CA TYR A 196 -3.81 10.64 13.03
C TYR A 196 -3.46 12.04 12.52
N CYS A 197 -4.44 12.80 12.04
CA CYS A 197 -4.22 14.19 11.61
C CYS A 197 -3.90 15.10 12.80
N PHE A 198 -4.55 14.91 13.94
CA PHE A 198 -4.27 15.69 15.16
C PHE A 198 -2.81 15.55 15.58
N TRP A 199 -2.30 14.31 15.62
CA TRP A 199 -0.93 13.97 15.99
C TRP A 199 0.11 14.21 14.89
N GLY A 200 -0.28 14.76 13.74
CA GLY A 200 0.63 15.01 12.62
C GLY A 200 1.17 13.73 11.96
N LEU A 201 0.53 12.58 12.19
CA LEU A 201 0.90 11.30 11.56
C LEU A 201 0.39 11.21 10.12
N LYS A 202 -0.82 11.72 9.82
CA LYS A 202 -1.37 11.79 8.46
C LYS A 202 -1.69 13.23 8.06
N ARG A 203 -1.38 13.59 6.82
CA ARG A 203 -1.62 14.94 6.28
C ARG A 203 -3.08 15.22 5.92
N ARG A 204 -3.74 14.27 5.26
CA ARG A 204 -5.14 14.39 4.81
C ARG A 204 -6.05 13.44 5.59
N SER A 205 -7.32 13.81 5.67
CA SER A 205 -8.36 12.90 6.12
C SER A 205 -8.61 11.80 5.08
N ASN A 206 -9.21 10.69 5.51
CA ASN A 206 -9.56 9.57 4.64
C ASN A 206 -10.41 10.00 3.43
N SER A 207 -11.38 10.90 3.63
CA SER A 207 -12.25 11.38 2.54
C SER A 207 -11.50 12.25 1.53
N GLN A 208 -10.63 13.16 2.01
CA GLN A 208 -9.84 14.01 1.13
C GLN A 208 -8.90 13.19 0.23
N ALA A 209 -8.17 12.24 0.81
CA ALA A 209 -7.28 11.36 0.05
C ALA A 209 -8.06 10.52 -0.98
N ARG A 210 -9.23 9.98 -0.60
CA ARG A 210 -10.10 9.23 -1.52
C ARG A 210 -10.66 10.09 -2.65
N GLU A 211 -11.08 11.32 -2.38
CA GLU A 211 -11.58 12.26 -3.40
C GLU A 211 -10.49 12.71 -4.37
N GLU A 212 -9.25 12.85 -3.90
CA GLU A 212 -8.11 13.09 -4.78
C GLU A 212 -7.80 11.88 -5.65
N PHE A 213 -7.82 10.66 -5.09
CA PHE A 213 -7.68 9.42 -5.85
C PHE A 213 -8.75 9.31 -6.95
N ILE A 214 -10.03 9.52 -6.61
CA ILE A 214 -11.15 9.49 -7.58
C ILE A 214 -10.95 10.48 -8.73
N ARG A 215 -10.31 11.63 -8.48
CA ARG A 215 -10.04 12.63 -9.53
C ARG A 215 -8.84 12.26 -10.41
N GLU A 216 -7.91 11.46 -9.89
CA GLU A 216 -6.74 11.02 -10.63
C GLU A 216 -7.05 9.86 -11.59
N VAL A 217 -7.89 8.91 -11.17
CA VAL A 217 -8.13 7.62 -11.88
C VAL A 217 -9.31 7.62 -12.84
#